data_AF-J4V1A6-F1
#
_entry.id   AF-J4V1A6-F1
#
_cell.length_a   1.000
_cell.length_b   1.000
_cell.length_c   1.000
_cell.angle_alpha   90.00
_cell.angle_beta   90.00
_cell.angle_gamma   90.00
#
_symmetry.space_group_name_H-M   'P 1'
#
loop_
_entity.id
_entity.type
_entity.pdbx_description
1 polymer ?
#
loop_
_entity_poly.entity_id
_entity_poly.type
_entity_poly.pdbx_seq_one_letter_code
_entity_poly.pdbx_strand_id
1 'polypeptide(L)'
;MVRIVFLIIPLLLIFEVEANIPNNEDSKKPEIISKLHLNKLSKDARIFELVGDGESFSIKRTSINKPSKKILRYSNLVTKRDKYVLNFVDENNKSLIKIGIGDPFTAYAQHLGYEQSSVYSFQVGNQNIKTAIPIELNPAQMIVEKRSSLDTFIEISRITLDIR
;
A
#
# COMPACT_ATOMS: atom_id res chain seq x y z
N MET A 1 -67.75 -8.01 -44.24
CA MET A 1 -67.30 -8.88 -43.12
C MET A 1 -65.87 -9.29 -43.42
N VAL A 2 -64.89 -8.66 -42.78
CA VAL A 2 -63.45 -8.92 -43.01
C VAL A 2 -62.90 -9.57 -41.74
N ARG A 3 -62.35 -10.79 -41.87
CA ARG A 3 -61.67 -11.50 -40.79
C ARG A 3 -60.19 -11.10 -40.81
N ILE A 4 -59.74 -10.38 -39.79
CA ILE A 4 -58.33 -10.05 -39.60
C ILE A 4 -57.75 -11.14 -38.69
N VAL A 5 -56.80 -11.92 -39.22
CA VAL A 5 -56.01 -12.90 -38.46
C VAL A 5 -54.68 -12.23 -38.11
N PHE A 6 -54.40 -12.06 -36.81
CA PHE A 6 -53.11 -11.58 -36.34
C PHE A 6 -52.13 -12.76 -36.25
N LEU A 7 -51.16 -12.80 -37.17
CA LEU A 7 -50.01 -13.70 -37.11
C LEU A 7 -48.92 -13.00 -36.28
N ILE A 8 -48.79 -13.39 -35.00
CA ILE A 8 -47.70 -12.92 -34.13
C ILE A 8 -46.47 -13.78 -34.43
N ILE A 9 -45.48 -13.21 -35.13
CA ILE A 9 -44.16 -13.82 -35.32
C ILE A 9 -43.26 -13.35 -34.17
N PRO A 10 -42.71 -14.24 -33.33
CA PRO A 10 -41.68 -13.83 -32.38
C PRO A 10 -40.36 -13.69 -33.14
N LEU A 11 -39.85 -12.46 -33.20
CA LEU A 11 -38.51 -12.14 -33.71
C LEU A 11 -37.48 -12.61 -32.67
N LEU A 12 -36.89 -13.78 -32.90
CA LEU A 12 -35.82 -14.33 -32.06
C LEU A 12 -34.49 -13.68 -32.51
N LEU A 13 -34.08 -12.61 -31.82
CA LEU A 13 -32.76 -12.01 -31.98
C LEU A 13 -31.72 -12.91 -31.28
N ILE A 14 -30.98 -13.68 -32.08
CA ILE A 14 -29.79 -14.39 -31.63
C ILE A 14 -28.64 -13.37 -31.67
N PHE A 15 -28.21 -12.88 -30.51
CA PHE A 15 -26.96 -12.12 -30.40
C PHE A 15 -25.82 -13.11 -30.25
N GLU A 16 -24.98 -13.25 -31.27
CA GLU A 16 -23.66 -13.84 -31.11
C GLU A 16 -22.73 -12.78 -30.51
N VAL A 17 -22.35 -12.98 -29.24
CA VAL A 17 -21.27 -12.20 -28.61
C VAL A 17 -19.96 -12.86 -29.01
N GLU A 18 -19.31 -12.34 -30.04
CA GLU A 18 -17.94 -12.71 -30.37
C GLU A 18 -17.00 -11.98 -29.41
N ALA A 19 -16.43 -12.72 -28.46
CA ALA A 19 -15.40 -12.20 -27.58
C ALA A 19 -14.11 -12.01 -28.39
N ASN A 20 -13.89 -10.78 -28.87
CA ASN A 20 -12.59 -10.39 -29.41
C ASN A 20 -11.60 -10.30 -28.24
N ILE A 21 -10.88 -11.40 -27.97
CA ILE A 21 -9.74 -11.39 -27.05
C ILE A 21 -8.59 -10.75 -27.84
N PRO A 22 -8.17 -9.51 -27.53
CA PRO A 22 -6.96 -8.99 -28.12
C PRO A 22 -5.81 -9.87 -27.64
N ASN A 23 -5.22 -10.64 -28.56
CA ASN A 23 -3.91 -11.26 -28.40
C ASN A 23 -2.86 -10.14 -28.33
N ASN A 24 -2.79 -9.50 -27.17
CA ASN A 24 -1.60 -8.76 -26.80
C ASN A 24 -0.78 -9.69 -25.91
N GLU A 25 0.07 -10.49 -26.54
CA GLU A 25 1.14 -11.22 -25.87
C GLU A 25 2.24 -10.28 -25.32
N ASP A 26 1.93 -9.02 -25.02
CA ASP A 26 2.63 -8.35 -23.94
C ASP A 26 2.03 -8.85 -22.62
N SER A 27 2.43 -10.08 -22.28
CA SER A 27 2.51 -10.47 -20.89
C SER A 27 3.40 -9.44 -20.19
N LYS A 28 2.78 -8.35 -19.71
CA LYS A 28 3.32 -7.57 -18.59
C LYS A 28 3.44 -8.57 -17.47
N LYS A 29 4.58 -9.25 -17.45
CA LYS A 29 5.13 -10.00 -16.32
C LYS A 29 4.75 -9.16 -15.11
N PRO A 30 3.92 -9.68 -14.18
CA PRO A 30 3.41 -8.86 -13.09
C PRO A 30 4.62 -8.17 -12.52
N GLU A 31 4.63 -6.84 -12.60
CA GLU A 31 5.76 -6.01 -12.23
C GLU A 31 6.15 -6.50 -10.84
N ILE A 32 7.23 -7.27 -10.80
CA ILE A 32 7.62 -7.99 -9.60
C ILE A 32 7.94 -6.85 -8.67
N ILE A 33 7.01 -6.54 -7.74
CA ILE A 33 7.26 -5.75 -6.54
C ILE A 33 8.53 -6.36 -6.01
N SER A 34 9.65 -5.70 -6.31
CA SER A 34 10.95 -6.34 -6.31
C SER A 34 11.08 -7.00 -4.97
N LYS A 35 11.11 -8.34 -4.96
CA LYS A 35 11.10 -9.12 -3.73
C LYS A 35 12.18 -8.49 -2.88
N LEU A 36 11.77 -7.83 -1.80
CA LEU A 36 12.70 -7.19 -0.89
C LEU A 36 13.39 -8.33 -0.17
N HIS A 37 14.38 -8.92 -0.84
CA HIS A 37 15.24 -9.88 -0.22
C HIS A 37 15.95 -9.07 0.84
N LEU A 38 15.62 -9.32 2.12
CA LEU A 38 16.26 -8.73 3.29
C LEU A 38 17.80 -8.79 3.19
N ASN A 39 18.33 -9.73 2.40
CA ASN A 39 19.74 -9.82 2.01
C ASN A 39 20.28 -8.55 1.31
N LYS A 40 19.50 -7.86 0.47
CA LYS A 40 19.91 -6.59 -0.15
C LYS A 40 20.02 -5.45 0.86
N LEU A 41 19.13 -5.42 1.85
CA LEU A 41 19.17 -4.48 2.97
C LEU A 41 20.19 -4.86 4.06
N SER A 42 20.93 -5.96 3.91
CA SER A 42 21.95 -6.38 4.91
C SER A 42 23.26 -5.56 4.83
N LYS A 43 23.41 -4.79 3.75
CA LYS A 43 24.46 -3.79 3.53
C LYS A 43 23.93 -2.39 3.87
N ASP A 44 24.55 -1.36 3.32
CA ASP A 44 24.06 0.01 3.43
C ASP A 44 22.71 0.17 2.74
N ALA A 45 21.77 0.80 3.44
CA ALA A 45 20.45 1.12 2.94
C ALA A 45 20.10 2.55 3.33
N ARG A 46 19.16 3.14 2.59
CA ARG A 46 18.66 4.46 2.93
C ARG A 46 17.59 4.33 4.01
N ILE A 47 17.88 4.89 5.17
CA ILE A 47 17.02 4.88 6.36
C ILE A 47 16.29 6.22 6.44
N PHE A 48 14.96 6.14 6.54
CA PHE A 48 14.09 7.29 6.79
C PHE A 48 13.56 7.22 8.21
N GLU A 49 13.73 8.32 8.94
CA GLU A 49 13.09 8.56 10.22
C GLU A 49 11.96 9.56 10.04
N LEU A 50 10.74 9.10 10.33
CA LEU A 50 9.52 9.86 10.22
C LEU A 50 8.95 10.14 11.60
N VAL A 51 8.30 11.28 11.74
CA VAL A 51 7.41 11.58 12.87
C VAL A 51 6.02 11.81 12.33
N GLY A 52 5.02 11.25 13.01
CA GLY A 52 3.62 11.56 12.74
C GLY A 52 2.71 11.24 13.91
N ASP A 53 1.43 11.60 13.77
CA ASP A 53 0.40 11.39 14.79
C ASP A 53 -0.80 10.58 14.25
N GLY A 54 -0.71 10.11 13.00
CA GLY A 54 -1.78 9.39 12.30
C GLY A 54 -2.52 10.24 11.27
N GLU A 55 -2.31 11.56 11.27
CA GLU A 55 -2.88 12.54 10.33
C GLU A 55 -1.79 13.40 9.68
N SER A 56 -0.85 13.89 10.48
CA SER A 56 0.29 14.68 10.03
C SER A 56 1.58 13.86 10.04
N PHE A 57 2.45 14.10 9.05
CA PHE A 57 3.70 13.35 8.88
C PHE A 57 4.82 14.26 8.40
N SER A 58 6.03 14.03 8.90
CA SER A 58 7.23 14.75 8.48
C SER A 58 8.47 13.86 8.50
N ILE A 59 9.43 14.15 7.61
CA ILE A 59 10.77 13.54 7.68
C ILE A 59 11.56 14.25 8.76
N LYS A 60 11.97 13.50 9.77
CA LYS A 60 12.89 13.97 10.80
C LYS A 60 14.34 13.85 10.34
N ARG A 61 14.68 12.74 9.68
CA ARG A 61 16.05 12.46 9.24
C ARG A 61 16.08 11.45 8.10
N THR A 62 17.03 11.64 7.21
CA THR A 62 17.44 10.63 6.21
C THR A 62 18.91 10.31 6.43
N SER A 63 19.29 9.03 6.31
CA SER A 63 20.68 8.59 6.45
C SER A 63 20.96 7.35 5.63
N ILE A 64 22.24 7.08 5.34
CA ILE A 64 22.69 5.85 4.70
C ILE A 64 23.53 5.09 5.73
N ASN A 65 23.06 3.91 6.14
CA ASN A 65 23.77 3.05 7.08
C ASN A 65 23.23 1.62 6.95
N LYS A 66 23.93 0.67 7.56
CA LYS A 66 23.43 -0.68 7.76
C LYS A 66 22.18 -0.67 8.64
N PRO A 67 21.01 -1.13 8.15
CA PRO A 67 19.80 -1.22 8.94
C PRO A 67 19.97 -2.13 10.15
N SER A 68 19.46 -1.69 11.30
CA SER A 68 19.35 -2.57 12.46
C SER A 68 18.34 -3.69 12.17
N LYS A 69 18.48 -4.84 12.87
CA LYS A 69 17.50 -5.94 12.81
C LYS A 69 16.07 -5.47 13.07
N LYS A 70 15.89 -4.45 13.92
CA LYS A 70 14.58 -3.85 14.21
C LYS A 70 14.01 -3.17 12.97
N ILE A 71 14.78 -2.30 12.30
CA ILE A 71 14.35 -1.60 11.08
C ILE A 71 14.01 -2.60 9.96
N LEU A 72 14.83 -3.64 9.80
CA LEU A 72 14.57 -4.69 8.81
C LEU A 72 13.23 -5.40 9.02
N ARG A 73 12.81 -5.62 10.27
CA ARG A 73 11.49 -6.20 10.60
C ARG A 73 10.31 -5.29 10.23
N TYR A 74 10.51 -3.98 10.20
CA TYR A 74 9.49 -3.00 9.80
C TYR A 74 9.61 -2.60 8.33
N SER A 75 10.65 -3.04 7.64
CA SER A 75 10.81 -2.83 6.19
C SER A 75 10.11 -3.95 5.40
N ASN A 76 9.16 -4.67 6.00
CA ASN A 76 8.51 -5.82 5.38
C ASN A 76 7.47 -5.40 4.32
N LEU A 77 7.16 -6.34 3.44
CA LEU A 77 6.01 -6.23 2.52
C LEU A 77 4.72 -5.97 3.30
N VAL A 78 3.80 -5.25 2.67
CA VAL A 78 2.48 -4.95 3.23
C VAL A 78 1.72 -6.24 3.57
N THR A 79 1.17 -6.30 4.78
CA THR A 79 0.37 -7.40 5.30
C THR A 79 -1.06 -6.94 5.64
N LYS A 80 -1.95 -7.90 5.95
CA LYS A 80 -3.31 -7.62 6.42
C LYS A 80 -3.37 -6.93 7.79
N ARG A 81 -2.27 -6.87 8.53
CA ARG A 81 -2.20 -6.18 9.83
C ARG A 81 -1.79 -4.72 9.71
N ASP A 82 -1.26 -4.31 8.56
CA ASP A 82 -0.78 -2.94 8.35
C ASP A 82 -1.94 -1.99 8.10
N LYS A 83 -2.23 -1.13 9.07
CA LYS A 83 -3.21 -0.05 8.93
C LYS A 83 -2.62 1.15 8.20
N TYR A 84 -1.31 1.33 8.31
CA TYR A 84 -0.56 2.37 7.61
C TYR A 84 0.55 1.78 6.77
N VAL A 85 0.82 2.41 5.63
CA VAL A 85 1.82 1.99 4.65
C VAL A 85 2.60 3.20 4.14
N LEU A 86 3.89 2.99 3.89
CA LEU A 86 4.78 3.93 3.24
C LEU A 86 5.03 3.47 1.80
N ASN A 87 4.55 4.25 0.83
CA ASN A 87 4.71 4.00 -0.59
C ASN A 87 5.73 5.00 -1.16
N PHE A 88 6.88 4.49 -1.59
CA PHE A 88 7.96 5.26 -2.17
C PHE A 88 7.80 5.27 -3.69
N VAL A 89 7.64 6.46 -4.26
CA VAL A 89 7.37 6.64 -5.69
C VAL A 89 8.47 7.43 -6.38
N ASP A 90 8.67 7.18 -7.67
CA ASP A 90 9.53 8.00 -8.51
C ASP A 90 8.87 9.33 -8.92
N GLU A 91 9.56 10.11 -9.75
CA GLU A 91 9.09 11.39 -10.30
C GLU A 91 7.80 11.27 -11.15
N ASN A 92 7.51 10.08 -11.67
CA ASN A 92 6.34 9.78 -12.48
C ASN A 92 5.19 9.17 -11.65
N ASN A 93 5.27 9.24 -10.31
CA ASN A 93 4.35 8.59 -9.37
C ASN A 93 4.31 7.06 -9.46
N LYS A 94 5.31 6.42 -10.06
CA LYS A 94 5.40 4.97 -10.13
C LYS A 94 5.91 4.42 -8.80
N SER A 95 5.17 3.49 -8.20
CA SER A 95 5.55 2.81 -6.95
C SER A 95 6.83 1.99 -7.15
N LEU A 96 7.90 2.39 -6.47
CA LEU A 96 9.17 1.66 -6.42
C LEU A 96 9.14 0.58 -5.33
N ILE A 97 8.63 0.94 -4.15
CA ILE A 97 8.51 0.02 -3.01
C ILE A 97 7.42 0.48 -2.05
N LYS A 98 6.71 -0.50 -1.47
CA LYS A 98 5.61 -0.28 -0.55
C LYS A 98 5.83 -1.08 0.73
N ILE A 99 5.86 -0.40 1.88
CA ILE A 99 6.27 -0.95 3.17
C ILE A 99 5.15 -0.81 4.20
N GLY A 100 4.76 -1.91 4.84
CA GLY A 100 3.81 -1.91 5.94
C GLY A 100 4.43 -1.46 7.25
N ILE A 101 3.78 -0.53 7.97
CA ILE A 101 4.28 -0.01 9.27
C ILE A 101 3.35 -0.32 10.45
N GLY A 102 2.36 -1.21 10.26
CA GLY A 102 1.41 -1.60 11.31
C GLY A 102 0.38 -0.51 11.62
N ASP A 103 0.08 -0.37 12.91
CA ASP A 103 -0.73 0.72 13.48
C ASP A 103 0.06 1.37 14.62
N PRO A 104 1.08 2.20 14.32
CA PRO A 104 1.91 2.79 15.35
C PRO A 104 1.15 3.82 16.19
N PHE A 105 0.03 4.35 15.68
CA PHE A 105 -0.74 5.45 16.27
C PHE A 105 -1.86 5.00 17.19
N THR A 106 -2.02 3.69 17.40
CA THR A 106 -3.06 3.14 18.29
C THR A 106 -2.41 2.31 19.37
N ALA A 107 -2.55 2.73 20.63
CA ALA A 107 -2.20 1.90 21.78
C ALA A 107 -3.42 1.11 22.24
N TYR A 108 -3.20 -0.16 22.56
CA TYR A 108 -4.21 -1.03 23.15
C TYR A 108 -3.87 -1.21 24.62
N ALA A 109 -4.80 -0.88 25.52
CA ALA A 109 -4.63 -1.18 26.93
C ALA A 109 -4.72 -2.70 27.13
N GLN A 110 -3.59 -3.33 27.42
CA GLN A 110 -3.56 -4.75 27.79
C GLN A 110 -3.61 -4.85 29.31
N HIS A 111 -4.81 -4.95 29.87
CA HIS A 111 -4.99 -5.35 31.26
C HIS A 111 -5.41 -6.82 31.33
N LEU A 112 -4.75 -7.59 32.20
CA LEU A 112 -5.12 -8.94 32.60
C LEU A 112 -6.53 -8.90 33.18
N GLY A 113 -7.54 -9.37 32.44
CA GLY A 113 -8.89 -9.57 32.97
C GLY A 113 -10.07 -9.09 32.13
N TYR A 114 -9.87 -8.57 30.91
CA TYR A 114 -11.00 -8.21 30.05
C TYR A 114 -10.84 -8.74 28.62
N GLU A 115 -11.75 -9.64 28.24
CA GLU A 115 -11.78 -10.39 26.97
C GLU A 115 -12.20 -9.54 25.74
N GLN A 116 -12.26 -8.21 25.86
CA GLN A 116 -12.64 -7.31 24.77
C GLN A 116 -11.60 -6.20 24.54
N SER A 117 -10.54 -6.54 23.80
CA SER A 117 -9.44 -5.62 23.43
C SER A 117 -9.86 -4.46 22.52
N SER A 118 -11.03 -4.54 21.86
CA SER A 118 -11.56 -3.49 20.99
C SER A 118 -12.09 -2.27 21.74
N VAL A 119 -12.38 -2.38 23.04
CA VAL A 119 -13.04 -1.32 23.83
C VAL A 119 -12.03 -0.32 24.40
N TYR A 120 -10.76 -0.70 24.55
CA TYR A 120 -9.75 0.12 25.20
C TYR A 120 -8.56 0.37 24.28
N SER A 121 -8.80 1.17 23.24
CA SER A 121 -7.75 1.71 22.38
C SER A 121 -7.74 3.23 22.43
N PHE A 122 -6.55 3.81 22.43
CA PHE A 122 -6.37 5.26 22.45
C PHE A 122 -5.35 5.66 21.38
N GLN A 123 -5.58 6.82 20.76
CA GLN A 123 -4.64 7.37 19.80
C GLN A 123 -3.38 7.83 20.54
N VAL A 124 -2.23 7.36 20.10
CA VAL A 124 -0.93 7.83 20.57
C VAL A 124 -0.36 8.81 19.55
N GLY A 125 -0.21 10.06 19.95
CA GLY A 125 0.40 11.09 19.12
C GLY A 125 1.91 10.90 18.94
N ASN A 126 2.48 11.58 17.95
CA ASN A 126 3.92 11.81 17.76
C ASN A 126 4.82 10.55 17.85
N GLN A 127 4.54 9.56 17.02
CA GLN A 127 5.34 8.34 16.91
C GLN A 127 6.54 8.54 16.00
N ASN A 128 7.69 8.02 16.42
CA ASN A 128 8.90 7.95 15.59
C ASN A 128 8.93 6.62 14.84
N ILE A 129 8.81 6.67 13.51
CA ILE A 129 8.80 5.51 12.63
C ILE A 129 10.14 5.46 11.88
N LYS A 130 10.77 4.29 11.81
CA LYS A 130 11.99 4.08 11.05
C LYS A 130 11.81 2.97 10.04
N THR A 131 12.12 3.27 8.77
CA THR A 131 12.08 2.30 7.67
C THR A 131 13.34 2.40 6.83
N ALA A 132 13.67 1.35 6.10
CA ALA A 132 14.80 1.32 5.18
C ALA A 132 14.39 0.86 3.78
N ILE A 133 14.98 1.48 2.77
CA ILE A 133 14.89 1.03 1.38
C ILE A 133 16.29 0.77 0.82
N PRO A 134 16.44 -0.13 -0.16
CA PRO A 134 17.73 -0.34 -0.85
C PRO A 134 18.25 0.97 -1.45
N ILE A 135 19.57 1.19 -1.38
CA ILE A 135 20.21 2.43 -1.85
C ILE A 135 20.03 2.64 -3.36
N GLU A 136 19.84 1.55 -4.11
CA GLU A 136 19.65 1.57 -5.56
C GLU A 136 18.29 2.16 -5.98
N LEU A 137 17.33 2.28 -5.06
CA LEU A 137 16.07 2.95 -5.33
C LEU A 137 16.24 4.47 -5.21
N ASN A 138 15.68 5.21 -6.16
CA ASN A 138 15.71 6.68 -6.18
C ASN A 138 14.30 7.28 -6.13
N PRO A 139 13.59 7.20 -5.00
CA PRO A 139 12.24 7.76 -4.87
C PRO A 139 12.26 9.29 -4.78
N ALA A 140 11.45 9.95 -5.62
CA ALA A 140 11.24 11.39 -5.51
C ALA A 140 10.35 11.75 -4.32
N GLN A 141 9.42 10.86 -3.96
CA GLN A 141 8.41 11.14 -2.94
C GLN A 141 8.11 9.91 -2.08
N MET A 142 7.66 10.16 -0.85
CA MET A 142 7.06 9.18 0.03
C MET A 142 5.60 9.54 0.27
N ILE A 143 4.70 8.61 -0.06
CA ILE A 143 3.27 8.71 0.19
C ILE A 143 2.96 7.87 1.43
N VAL A 144 2.30 8.47 2.40
CA VAL A 144 1.72 7.76 3.54
C VAL A 144 0.28 7.44 3.20
N GLU A 145 -0.07 6.17 3.34
CA GLU A 145 -1.40 5.67 3.04
C GLU A 145 -2.01 5.00 4.27
N LYS A 146 -3.33 5.15 4.43
CA LYS A 146 -4.12 4.52 5.49
C LYS A 146 -5.08 3.51 4.87
N ARG A 147 -5.17 2.32 5.47
CA ARG A 147 -6.14 1.31 5.11
C ARG A 147 -7.55 1.78 5.48
N SER A 148 -8.45 1.72 4.52
CA SER A 148 -9.87 2.04 4.66
C SER A 148 -10.66 0.84 5.20
N SER A 149 -11.93 1.06 5.53
CA SER A 149 -12.86 -0.01 5.89
C SER A 149 -13.12 -1.01 4.76
N LEU A 150 -12.81 -0.65 3.51
CA LEU A 150 -12.96 -1.49 2.32
C LEU A 150 -11.67 -2.25 1.97
N ASP A 151 -10.71 -2.32 2.89
CA ASP A 151 -9.38 -2.95 2.70
C ASP A 151 -8.53 -2.32 1.58
N THR A 152 -8.87 -1.11 1.15
CA THR A 152 -8.09 -0.31 0.20
C THR A 152 -7.18 0.68 0.91
N PHE A 153 -6.07 1.07 0.30
CA PHE A 153 -5.19 2.11 0.85
C PHE A 153 -5.51 3.46 0.22
N ILE A 154 -5.71 4.46 1.09
CA ILE A 154 -6.00 5.85 0.72
C ILE A 154 -4.81 6.71 1.11
N GLU A 155 -4.33 7.54 0.20
CA GLU A 155 -3.30 8.54 0.48
C GLU A 155 -3.80 9.55 1.51
N ILE A 156 -3.00 9.75 2.57
CA ILE A 156 -3.30 10.72 3.64
C ILE A 156 -2.22 11.79 3.79
N SER A 157 -1.01 11.53 3.27
CA SER A 157 0.08 12.50 3.28
C SER A 157 1.07 12.18 2.18
N ARG A 158 1.74 13.22 1.67
CA ARG A 158 2.78 13.13 0.66
C ARG A 158 3.95 14.00 1.04
N ILE A 159 5.15 13.43 0.96
CA ILE A 159 6.38 14.12 1.36
C ILE A 159 7.39 14.00 0.23
N THR A 160 7.88 15.15 -0.26
CA THR A 160 9.01 15.20 -1.19
C THR A 160 10.28 14.78 -0.48
N LEU A 161 11.08 13.92 -1.11
CA LEU A 161 12.34 13.43 -0.57
C LEU A 161 13.50 14.16 -1.25
N ASP A 162 14.36 14.81 -0.46
CA ASP A 162 15.69 15.25 -0.94
C ASP A 162 16.69 14.14 -0.61
N ILE A 163 16.97 13.30 -1.61
CA ILE A 163 17.90 12.19 -1.52
C ILE A 163 19.11 12.48 -2.42
N ARG A 164 20.10 13.16 -1.83
CA ARG A 164 21.43 13.37 -2.40
C ARG A 164 22.35 12.22 -2.05
#